data_AF-A0A7W6DGE6-F1
#
_entry.id   AF-A0A7W6DGE6-F1
#
_cell.length_a   1.000
_cell.length_b   1.000
_cell.length_c   1.000
_cell.angle_alpha   90.00
_cell.angle_beta   90.00
_cell.angle_gamma   90.00
#
_symmetry.space_group_name_H-M   'P 1'
#
loop_
_entity.id
_entity.type
_entity.pdbx_description
1 polymer ?
#
loop_
_entity_poly.entity_id
_entity_poly.type
_entity_poly.pdbx_seq_one_letter_code
_entity_poly.pdbx_strand_id
1 'polypeptide(L)'
;MSEKIKDGGPAFPAEYFDPAVFADLRATEGMHSAKALATGVSKGMSLRDWFAGQALAGFMANKDRPITFAHEDAAWCYTLADAMLVARKDGAE
;
A
#
# COMPACT_ATOMS: atom_id res chain seq x y z
N MET A 1 15.63 14.83 -4.41
CA MET A 1 15.63 13.35 -4.28
C MET A 1 14.67 13.02 -3.15
N SER A 2 13.43 12.59 -3.44
CA SER A 2 12.50 12.20 -2.37
C SER A 2 12.98 10.89 -1.76
N GLU A 3 13.10 10.84 -0.43
CA GLU A 3 13.45 9.60 0.27
C GLU A 3 12.47 8.49 -0.06
N LYS A 4 12.96 7.26 -0.18
CA LYS A 4 12.14 6.09 -0.47
C LYS A 4 11.23 5.81 0.72
N ILE A 5 9.91 5.85 0.49
CA ILE A 5 8.90 5.54 1.51
C ILE A 5 9.11 4.09 1.98
N LYS A 6 9.20 3.88 3.30
CA LYS A 6 9.36 2.55 3.92
C LYS A 6 7.98 1.90 4.08
N ASP A 7 7.40 1.50 2.96
CA ASP A 7 5.99 1.08 2.83
C ASP A 7 5.70 -0.38 3.25
N GLY A 8 6.76 -1.18 3.49
CA GLY A 8 6.65 -2.57 3.93
C GLY A 8 6.31 -3.56 2.80
N GLY A 9 6.28 -3.12 1.53
CA GLY A 9 5.87 -3.95 0.41
C GLY A 9 4.35 -4.09 0.28
N PRO A 10 3.85 -4.98 -0.60
CA PRO A 10 2.42 -5.14 -0.82
C PRO A 10 1.72 -5.81 0.38
N ALA A 11 0.57 -5.27 0.79
CA ALA A 11 -0.22 -5.78 1.92
C ALA A 11 -0.77 -7.19 1.70
N PHE A 12 -1.05 -7.54 0.44
CA PHE A 12 -1.51 -8.86 0.02
C PHE A 12 -0.62 -9.38 -1.10
N PRO A 13 -0.54 -10.71 -1.32
CA PRO A 13 0.18 -11.26 -2.46
C PRO A 13 -0.30 -10.60 -3.76
N ALA A 14 0.63 -10.02 -4.49
CA ALA A 14 0.40 -9.46 -5.80
C ALA A 14 1.35 -10.12 -6.78
N GLU A 15 0.84 -10.59 -7.91
CA GLU A 15 1.70 -11.01 -9.02
C GLU A 15 2.42 -9.77 -9.54
N TYR A 16 3.70 -9.67 -9.20
CA TYR A 16 4.53 -8.56 -9.64
C TYR A 16 5.04 -8.89 -11.04
N PHE A 17 4.34 -8.39 -12.06
CA PHE A 17 4.84 -8.49 -13.43
C PHE A 17 5.96 -7.47 -13.63
N ASP A 18 7.15 -7.96 -13.99
CA ASP A 18 8.32 -7.12 -14.25
C ASP A 18 8.05 -6.16 -15.42
N PRO A 19 8.15 -4.83 -15.22
CA PRO A 19 8.02 -3.85 -16.30
C PRO A 19 8.97 -4.09 -17.48
N ALA A 20 10.14 -4.69 -17.26
CA ALA A 20 11.08 -5.05 -18.32
C ALA A 20 10.52 -6.15 -19.23
N VAL A 21 9.80 -7.12 -18.67
CA VAL A 21 9.09 -8.17 -19.43
C VAL A 21 7.97 -7.54 -20.26
N PHE A 22 7.29 -6.51 -19.73
CA PHE A 22 6.29 -5.75 -20.48
C PHE A 22 6.84 -4.89 -21.61
N ALA A 23 8.04 -4.33 -21.46
CA ALA A 23 8.71 -3.57 -22.52
C ALA A 23 9.01 -4.48 -23.73
N ASP A 24 9.38 -5.73 -23.47
CA ASP A 24 9.67 -6.75 -24.48
C ASP A 24 8.39 -7.26 -25.17
N LEU A 25 7.30 -7.45 -24.41
CA LEU A 25 5.96 -7.79 -24.93
C LEU A 25 5.35 -6.66 -25.78
N ARG A 26 5.56 -5.40 -25.42
CA ARG A 26 5.15 -4.23 -26.23
C ARG A 26 5.87 -4.14 -27.57
N ALA A 27 7.09 -4.68 -27.66
CA ALA A 27 7.87 -4.70 -28.89
C ALA A 27 7.43 -5.83 -29.84
N THR A 28 6.77 -6.88 -29.32
CA THR A 28 6.46 -8.10 -30.06
C THR A 28 4.99 -8.23 -30.46
N GLU A 29 4.05 -7.68 -29.69
CA GLU A 29 2.61 -7.76 -30.00
C GLU A 29 1.97 -6.39 -30.20
N GLY A 30 1.43 -6.16 -31.41
CA GLY A 30 0.83 -4.90 -31.81
C GLY A 30 -0.28 -4.43 -30.86
N MET A 31 0.02 -3.38 -30.08
CA MET A 31 -0.79 -2.37 -29.36
C MET A 31 -2.11 -2.74 -28.63
N HIS A 32 -2.76 -3.86 -28.92
CA HIS A 32 -4.10 -4.19 -28.41
C HIS A 32 -4.07 -5.15 -27.20
N SER A 33 -3.06 -6.02 -27.05
CA SER A 33 -2.92 -6.94 -25.90
C SER A 33 -2.21 -6.29 -24.68
N ALA A 34 -1.19 -5.45 -24.93
CA ALA A 34 -0.39 -4.84 -23.86
C ALA A 34 -1.16 -3.80 -23.00
N LYS A 35 -2.21 -3.17 -23.53
CA LYS A 35 -3.00 -2.17 -22.79
C LYS A 35 -3.91 -2.80 -21.73
N ALA A 36 -4.44 -4.00 -22.00
CA ALA A 36 -5.32 -4.73 -21.07
C ALA A 36 -4.54 -5.34 -19.89
N LEU A 37 -3.28 -5.76 -20.11
CA LEU A 37 -2.40 -6.26 -19.06
C LEU A 37 -1.79 -5.10 -18.24
N ALA A 38 -1.48 -3.96 -18.87
CA ALA A 38 -0.99 -2.76 -18.18
C ALA A 38 -2.04 -2.09 -17.27
N THR A 39 -3.33 -2.34 -17.50
CA THR A 39 -4.42 -1.90 -16.60
C THR A 39 -4.59 -2.78 -15.37
N GLY A 40 -3.93 -3.96 -15.30
CA GLY A 40 -4.01 -4.89 -14.17
C GLY A 40 -2.90 -4.74 -13.12
N VAL A 41 -1.83 -4.01 -13.42
CA VAL A 41 -0.72 -3.77 -12.48
C VAL A 41 -1.04 -2.55 -11.62
N SER A 42 -2.10 -2.63 -10.81
CA SER A 42 -2.17 -1.75 -9.65
C SER A 42 -1.11 -2.25 -8.68
N LYS A 43 -0.11 -1.42 -8.35
CA LYS A 43 0.64 -1.64 -7.11
C LYS A 43 -0.43 -1.74 -6.03
N GLY A 44 -0.66 -2.93 -5.48
CA GLY A 44 -1.63 -3.12 -4.41
C GLY A 44 -1.36 -2.14 -3.25
N MET A 45 -2.29 -2.07 -2.30
CA MET A 45 -2.10 -1.26 -1.10
C MET A 45 -0.79 -1.66 -0.41
N SER A 46 0.00 -0.68 0.04
CA SER A 46 1.20 -1.00 0.80
C SER A 46 0.84 -1.58 2.16
N LEU A 47 1.73 -2.38 2.76
CA LEU A 47 1.52 -2.93 4.10
C LEU A 47 1.34 -1.80 5.14
N ARG A 48 2.05 -0.69 4.94
CA ARG A 48 1.86 0.55 5.72
C ARG A 48 0.44 1.10 5.60
N ASP A 49 -0.08 1.26 4.38
CA ASP A 49 -1.43 1.78 4.15
C ASP A 49 -2.49 0.83 4.71
N TRP A 50 -2.24 -0.48 4.64
CA TRP A 50 -3.12 -1.48 5.22
C TRP A 50 -3.20 -1.37 6.75
N PHE A 51 -2.05 -1.31 7.44
CA PHE A 51 -2.01 -1.10 8.89
C PHE A 51 -2.68 0.22 9.30
N ALA A 52 -2.43 1.30 8.55
CA ALA A 52 -3.05 2.59 8.80
C ALA A 52 -4.59 2.50 8.66
N GLY A 53 -5.09 1.78 7.65
CA GLY A 53 -6.52 1.51 7.49
C GLY A 53 -7.12 0.71 8.65
N GLN A 54 -6.41 -0.28 9.18
CA GLN A 54 -6.85 -1.04 10.36
C GLN A 54 -6.92 -0.14 11.61
N ALA A 55 -5.89 0.68 11.83
CA ALA A 55 -5.88 1.64 12.94
C ALA A 55 -7.04 2.65 12.83
N LEU A 56 -7.31 3.15 11.61
CA LEU A 56 -8.43 4.05 11.35
C LEU A 56 -9.77 3.39 11.66
N ALA A 57 -9.98 2.15 11.21
CA ALA A 57 -11.21 1.40 11.48
C ALA A 57 -11.43 1.22 12.99
N GLY A 58 -10.39 0.87 13.74
CA GLY A 58 -10.45 0.79 15.20
C GLY A 58 -10.78 2.12 15.87
N PHE A 59 -10.15 3.23 15.43
CA PHE A 59 -10.46 4.56 15.95
C PHE A 59 -11.90 4.99 15.66
N MET A 60 -12.41 4.72 14.46
CA MET A 60 -13.78 5.08 14.07
C MET A 60 -14.85 4.22 14.76
N ALA A 61 -14.49 3.04 15.27
CA ALA A 61 -15.42 2.17 16.00
C ALA A 61 -15.79 2.72 17.40
N ASN A 62 -15.07 3.74 17.90
CA ASN A 62 -15.36 4.34 19.20
C ASN A 62 -16.58 5.28 19.12
N LYS A 63 -17.72 4.84 19.69
CA LYS A 63 -18.98 5.61 19.75
C LYS A 63 -18.92 6.92 20.54
N ASP A 64 -17.98 7.03 21.47
CA ASP A 64 -17.83 8.20 22.36
C ASP A 64 -16.85 9.23 21.77
N ARG A 65 -16.39 8.98 20.53
CA ARG A 65 -15.43 9.83 19.83
C ARG A 65 -16.12 11.04 19.21
N PRO A 66 -15.58 12.26 19.41
CA PRO A 66 -16.05 13.43 18.69
C PRO A 66 -15.87 13.26 17.17
N ILE A 67 -16.89 13.61 16.37
CA ILE A 67 -16.88 13.51 14.89
C ILE A 67 -15.92 14.54 14.25
N THR A 68 -15.23 15.34 15.05
CA THR A 68 -14.47 16.51 14.63
C THR A 68 -13.01 16.19 14.29
N PHE A 69 -12.68 15.24 13.41
CA PHE A 69 -11.29 15.09 12.95
C PHE A 69 -11.16 14.53 11.53
N ALA A 70 -10.42 15.24 10.67
CA ALA A 70 -10.16 14.84 9.28
C ALA A 70 -8.66 14.80 8.91
N HIS A 71 -7.75 15.27 9.77
CA HIS A 71 -6.31 15.34 9.44
C HIS A 71 -5.38 14.69 10.49
N GLU A 72 -5.58 14.97 11.78
CA GLU A 72 -4.73 14.40 12.84
C GLU A 72 -4.86 12.88 12.96
N ASP A 73 -6.05 12.35 12.68
CA ASP A 73 -6.33 10.90 12.72
C ASP A 73 -5.51 10.13 11.72
N ALA A 74 -5.39 10.66 10.50
CA ALA A 74 -4.60 10.04 9.46
C ALA A 74 -3.12 9.96 9.88
N ALA A 75 -2.58 11.03 10.46
CA ALA A 75 -1.21 11.07 10.95
C ALA A 75 -0.97 10.04 12.07
N TRP A 76 -1.92 9.91 13.02
CA TRP A 76 -1.86 8.89 14.06
C TRP A 76 -1.91 7.47 13.50
N CYS A 77 -2.80 7.21 12.54
CA CYS A 77 -2.90 5.90 11.90
C CYS A 77 -1.60 5.49 11.19
N TYR A 78 -0.97 6.42 10.47
CA TYR A 78 0.33 6.16 9.85
C TYR A 78 1.45 5.98 10.88
N THR A 79 1.40 6.69 12.00
CA THR A 79 2.37 6.50 13.09
C THR A 79 2.27 5.10 13.70
N LEU A 80 1.06 4.59 13.93
CA LEU A 80 0.85 3.20 14.36
C LEU A 80 1.36 2.21 13.31
N ALA A 81 1.05 2.46 12.03
CA ALA A 81 1.52 1.60 10.94
C ALA A 81 3.06 1.51 10.87
N ASP A 82 3.74 2.64 11.03
CA ASP A 82 5.21 2.69 11.06
C ASP A 82 5.77 1.90 12.26
N ALA A 83 5.13 1.98 13.42
CA ALA A 83 5.51 1.19 14.60
C ALA A 83 5.32 -0.33 14.37
N MET A 84 4.24 -0.75 13.71
CA MET A 84 4.02 -2.16 13.37
C MET A 84 5.08 -2.69 12.39
N LEU A 85 5.50 -1.87 11.43
CA LEU A 85 6.59 -2.23 10.50
C LEU A 85 7.94 -2.34 11.21
N VAL A 86 8.21 -1.53 12.23
CA VAL A 86 9.40 -1.65 13.07
C VAL A 86 9.35 -2.96 13.86
N ALA A 87 8.26 -3.21 14.59
CA ALA A 87 8.11 -4.43 15.38
C ALA A 87 8.30 -5.71 14.53
N ARG A 88 7.76 -5.72 13.31
CA ARG A 88 7.94 -6.83 12.37
C ARG A 88 9.39 -7.01 11.92
N LYS A 89 10.14 -5.93 11.70
CA LYS A 89 11.58 -6.01 11.39
C LYS A 89 12.38 -6.56 12.56
N ASP A 90 11.92 -6.29 13.78
CA ASP A 90 12.54 -6.76 15.01
C ASP A 90 12.11 -8.19 15.39
N GLY A 91 11.31 -8.86 14.55
CA GLY A 91 10.95 -10.27 14.71
C GLY A 91 9.64 -10.54 15.46
N ALA A 92 8.76 -9.54 15.61
CA ALA A 92 7.38 -9.81 16.01
C ALA A 92 6.65 -10.53 14.85
N GLU A 93 6.33 -11.81 15.03
CA GLU A 93 5.54 -12.65 14.11
C GLU A 93 4.06 -12.70 14.51
#